data_AF-A0A1F9CGC1-F1
#
_entry.id   AF-A0A1F9CGC1-F1
#
_cell.length_a   1.000
_cell.length_b   1.000
_cell.length_c   1.000
_cell.angle_alpha   90.00
_cell.angle_beta   90.00
_cell.angle_gamma   90.00
#
_symmetry.space_group_name_H-M   'P 1'
#
loop_
_entity.id
_entity.type
_entity.pdbx_description
1 polymer ?
#
loop_
_entity_poly.entity_id
_entity_poly.type
_entity_poly.pdbx_seq_one_letter_code
_entity_poly.pdbx_strand_id
1 'polypeptide(L)'
;MGDVLILEDFTHPPEYFCLGLAHAVFPVIYSLSFAACLPFMENQRSLHVTCPDGGKLEFLAEVLDHDGNVAVIPKDPTYGGPRPKKLLVEVVQDKGGCTYGYKVGDQFAFEGLKCKEGFCGAAYHLLFPALFGLNFGAKFFFMQNPDSIDTVTCPDKGKIVFKVTREEE
;
A
#
# COMPACT_ATOMS: atom_id res chain seq x y z
N MET A 1 -4.71 -0.25 -27.78
CA MET A 1 -5.63 0.29 -26.75
C MET A 1 -6.18 -0.90 -26.00
N GLY A 2 -5.92 -0.98 -24.70
CA GLY A 2 -6.55 -1.96 -23.82
C GLY A 2 -7.87 -1.42 -23.26
N ASP A 3 -8.54 -2.21 -22.44
CA ASP A 3 -9.75 -1.81 -21.75
C ASP A 3 -9.44 -0.77 -20.65
N VAL A 4 -10.37 0.16 -20.44
CA VAL A 4 -10.30 1.16 -19.36
C VAL A 4 -11.34 0.80 -18.31
N LEU A 5 -10.91 0.75 -17.05
CA LEU A 5 -11.76 0.41 -15.91
C LEU A 5 -11.73 1.58 -14.93
N ILE A 6 -12.89 2.17 -14.66
CA ILE A 6 -13.04 3.23 -13.66
C ILE A 6 -13.49 2.60 -12.35
N LEU A 7 -12.71 2.80 -11.29
CA LEU A 7 -12.99 2.31 -9.96
C LEU A 7 -13.48 3.47 -9.09
N GLU A 8 -14.80 3.66 -9.00
CA GLU A 8 -15.38 4.64 -8.07
C GLU A 8 -15.09 4.27 -6.61
N ASP A 9 -15.07 2.96 -6.33
CA ASP A 9 -14.62 2.37 -5.08
C ASP A 9 -13.62 1.26 -5.38
N PHE A 10 -12.33 1.52 -5.13
CA PHE A 10 -11.26 0.55 -5.40
C PHE A 10 -11.35 -0.71 -4.51
N THR A 11 -12.19 -0.71 -3.47
CA THR A 11 -12.41 -1.88 -2.61
C THR A 11 -13.40 -2.88 -3.21
N HIS A 12 -14.15 -2.49 -4.25
CA HIS A 12 -15.10 -3.34 -4.96
C HIS A 12 -14.66 -3.53 -6.42
N PRO A 13 -14.11 -4.70 -6.78
CA PRO A 13 -13.65 -4.94 -8.15
C PRO A 13 -14.84 -5.04 -9.13
N PRO A 14 -14.66 -4.61 -10.39
CA PRO A 14 -15.62 -4.85 -11.46
C PRO A 14 -15.90 -6.34 -11.70
N GLU A 15 -17.01 -6.63 -12.36
CA GLU A 15 -17.32 -8.00 -12.80
C GLU A 15 -16.19 -8.52 -13.71
N TYR A 16 -15.75 -9.76 -13.47
CA TYR A 16 -14.63 -10.43 -14.18
C TYR A 16 -13.24 -9.76 -14.04
N PHE A 17 -13.01 -8.97 -12.98
CA PHE A 17 -11.69 -8.37 -12.76
C PHE A 17 -10.61 -9.43 -12.51
N CYS A 18 -9.46 -9.29 -13.19
CA CYS A 18 -8.33 -10.21 -13.06
C CYS A 18 -7.77 -10.16 -11.63
N LEU A 19 -7.76 -11.29 -10.92
CA LEU A 19 -7.26 -11.34 -9.54
C LEU A 19 -5.73 -11.19 -9.45
N GLY A 20 -5.00 -11.64 -10.47
CA GLY A 20 -3.55 -11.40 -10.58
C GLY A 20 -3.24 -9.90 -10.73
N LEU A 21 -4.06 -9.19 -11.51
CA LEU A 21 -4.03 -7.73 -11.57
C LEU A 21 -4.37 -7.12 -10.21
N ALA A 22 -5.49 -7.51 -9.59
CA ALA A 22 -5.91 -6.98 -8.30
C ALA A 22 -4.76 -7.02 -7.28
N HIS A 23 -4.03 -8.13 -7.23
CA HIS A 23 -2.87 -8.28 -6.37
C HIS A 23 -1.74 -7.28 -6.65
N ALA A 24 -1.42 -7.04 -7.93
CA ALA A 24 -0.34 -6.14 -8.34
C ALA A 24 -0.71 -4.65 -8.24
N VAL A 25 -1.96 -4.30 -8.58
CA VAL A 25 -2.43 -2.92 -8.64
C VAL A 25 -2.91 -2.38 -7.30
N PHE A 26 -3.40 -3.24 -6.40
CA PHE A 26 -4.02 -2.81 -5.15
C PHE A 26 -3.13 -1.90 -4.30
N PRO A 27 -1.84 -2.22 -4.01
CA PRO A 27 -0.97 -1.33 -3.26
C PRO A 27 -0.84 0.06 -3.88
N VAL A 28 -0.88 0.14 -5.22
CA VAL A 28 -0.75 1.39 -5.97
C VAL A 28 -2.01 2.23 -5.85
N ILE A 29 -3.17 1.70 -6.25
CA ILE A 29 -4.42 2.45 -6.22
C ILE A 29 -4.83 2.80 -4.79
N TYR A 30 -4.56 1.92 -3.82
CA TYR A 30 -4.72 2.21 -2.40
C TYR A 30 -3.92 3.45 -2.01
N SER A 31 -2.63 3.48 -2.37
CA SER A 31 -1.73 4.57 -1.99
C SER A 31 -2.07 5.90 -2.68
N LEU A 32 -2.32 5.86 -3.99
CA LEU A 32 -2.68 7.04 -4.77
C LEU A 32 -3.99 7.66 -4.26
N SER A 33 -4.98 6.83 -3.91
CA SER A 33 -6.25 7.27 -3.32
C SER A 33 -6.06 8.03 -2.01
N PHE A 34 -5.01 7.72 -1.25
CA PHE A 34 -4.65 8.40 -0.01
C PHE A 34 -3.52 9.43 -0.18
N ALA A 35 -3.49 10.13 -1.32
CA ALA A 35 -2.59 11.24 -1.61
C ALA A 35 -1.09 10.89 -1.72
N ALA A 36 -0.71 9.61 -1.83
CA ALA A 36 0.69 9.26 -2.09
C ALA A 36 1.18 9.85 -3.43
N CYS A 37 2.46 10.19 -3.49
CA CYS A 37 3.13 10.64 -4.69
C CYS A 37 4.34 9.75 -4.97
N LEU A 38 4.50 9.35 -6.22
CA LEU A 38 5.62 8.54 -6.69
C LEU A 38 6.62 9.45 -7.42
N PRO A 39 7.58 10.08 -6.71
CA PRO A 39 8.41 11.17 -7.25
C PRO A 39 9.33 10.75 -8.40
N PHE A 40 9.51 9.45 -8.60
CA PHE A 40 10.29 8.87 -9.70
C PHE A 40 9.51 8.73 -11.01
N MET A 41 8.20 8.93 -11.00
CA MET A 41 7.33 8.80 -12.17
C MET A 41 7.16 10.13 -12.91
N GLU A 42 6.94 10.07 -14.23
CA GLU A 42 6.66 11.27 -15.05
C GLU A 42 5.37 11.98 -14.61
N ASN A 43 4.34 11.19 -14.28
CA ASN A 43 3.21 11.62 -13.47
C ASN A 43 3.32 10.94 -12.10
N GLN A 44 3.55 11.69 -11.03
CA GLN A 44 3.67 11.15 -9.67
C GLN A 44 2.36 10.53 -9.15
N ARG A 45 1.24 10.75 -9.86
CA ARG A 45 -0.09 10.23 -9.57
C ARG A 45 -0.45 9.02 -10.42
N SER A 46 0.54 8.34 -11.01
CA SER A 46 0.32 7.10 -11.76
C SER A 46 1.46 6.08 -11.60
N LEU A 47 1.18 4.82 -11.90
CA LEU A 47 2.19 3.77 -12.00
C LEU A 47 1.79 2.71 -13.01
N HIS A 48 2.75 2.27 -13.82
CA HIS A 48 2.63 1.07 -14.62
C HIS A 48 2.89 -0.16 -13.73
N VAL A 49 1.92 -1.08 -13.69
CA VAL A 49 2.04 -2.36 -13.00
C VAL A 49 1.89 -3.50 -14.00
N THR A 50 2.53 -4.62 -13.71
CA THR A 50 2.47 -5.81 -14.55
C THR A 50 1.91 -6.98 -13.76
N CYS A 51 1.23 -7.91 -14.45
CA CYS A 51 0.70 -9.09 -13.78
C CYS A 51 1.85 -9.97 -13.23
N PRO A 52 1.62 -10.68 -12.10
CA PRO A 52 2.63 -11.57 -11.52
C PRO A 52 2.92 -12.79 -12.42
N ASP A 53 2.06 -13.09 -13.39
CA ASP A 53 2.13 -14.26 -14.26
C ASP A 53 3.06 -14.06 -15.48
N GLY A 54 4.28 -13.61 -15.21
CA GLY A 54 5.31 -13.37 -16.22
C GLY A 54 5.15 -12.07 -16.99
N GLY A 55 4.43 -11.08 -16.43
CA GLY A 55 4.30 -9.75 -17.03
C GLY A 55 3.59 -9.72 -18.39
N LYS A 56 2.73 -10.71 -18.65
CA LYS A 56 1.98 -10.83 -19.92
C LYS A 56 0.98 -9.70 -20.14
N LEU A 57 0.55 -9.07 -19.05
CA LEU A 57 -0.36 -7.93 -19.06
C LEU A 57 0.29 -6.78 -18.30
N GLU A 58 0.09 -5.58 -18.83
CA GLU A 58 0.53 -4.31 -18.26
C GLU A 58 -0.69 -3.42 -18.06
N PHE A 59 -0.70 -2.68 -16.96
CA PHE A 59 -1.81 -1.84 -16.55
C PHE A 59 -1.28 -0.52 -16.05
N LEU A 60 -1.86 0.57 -16.54
CA LEU A 60 -1.58 1.91 -16.04
C LEU A 60 -2.62 2.24 -14.97
N ALA A 61 -2.18 2.39 -13.73
CA ALA A 61 -3.01 2.85 -12.62
C ALA A 61 -2.91 4.38 -12.53
N GLU A 62 -4.05 5.06 -12.59
CA GLU A 62 -4.19 6.50 -12.48
C GLU A 62 -5.30 6.83 -11.49
N VAL A 63 -5.19 7.99 -10.87
CA VAL A 63 -6.23 8.54 -9.97
C VAL A 63 -6.86 9.75 -10.63
N LEU A 64 -8.18 9.82 -10.57
CA LEU A 64 -8.95 10.94 -11.11
C LEU A 64 -9.13 12.02 -10.05
N ASP A 65 -9.20 13.28 -10.47
CA ASP A 65 -9.63 14.40 -9.64
C ASP A 65 -11.16 14.48 -9.54
N HIS A 66 -11.66 15.50 -8.82
CA HIS A 66 -13.09 15.71 -8.59
C HIS A 66 -13.87 16.00 -9.88
N ASP A 67 -13.19 16.47 -10.93
CA ASP A 67 -13.77 16.77 -12.24
C ASP A 67 -13.69 15.55 -13.19
N GLY A 68 -13.16 14.43 -12.71
CA GLY A 68 -12.99 13.20 -13.48
C GLY A 68 -11.78 13.20 -14.42
N ASN A 69 -10.88 14.18 -14.31
CA ASN A 69 -9.66 14.22 -15.09
C ASN A 69 -8.55 13.42 -14.40
N VAL A 70 -7.61 12.87 -15.17
CA VAL A 70 -6.41 12.26 -14.59
C VAL A 70 -5.66 13.30 -13.78
N ALA A 71 -5.47 13.04 -12.48
CA ALA A 71 -4.65 13.90 -11.64
C ALA A 71 -3.20 13.83 -12.13
N VAL A 72 -2.59 14.98 -12.38
CA VAL A 72 -1.21 15.07 -12.84
C VAL A 72 -0.37 15.87 -11.86
N ILE A 73 0.67 15.24 -11.35
CA ILE A 73 1.77 15.93 -10.66
C ILE A 73 3.04 15.62 -11.46
N PRO A 74 3.70 16.61 -12.08
CA PRO A 74 4.93 16.39 -12.82
C PRO A 74 6.01 15.77 -11.94
N LYS A 75 6.90 14.98 -12.54
CA LYS A 75 8.09 14.43 -11.88
C LYS A 75 8.84 15.46 -11.05
N ASP A 76 9.25 15.07 -9.85
CA ASP A 76 10.04 15.92 -8.96
C ASP A 76 11.46 16.09 -9.53
N PRO A 77 11.87 17.30 -9.96
CA PRO A 77 13.20 17.53 -10.53
C PRO A 77 14.32 17.37 -9.49
N THR A 78 13.97 17.37 -8.19
CA THR A 78 14.90 17.18 -7.08
C THR A 78 14.98 15.72 -6.62
N TYR A 79 14.25 14.80 -7.26
CA TYR A 79 14.30 13.39 -6.91
C TYR A 79 15.68 12.78 -7.22
N GLY A 80 16.49 12.64 -6.17
CA GLY A 80 17.86 12.10 -6.25
C GLY A 80 17.98 10.59 -5.98
N GLY A 81 16.86 9.88 -5.75
CA GLY A 81 16.86 8.45 -5.45
C GLY A 81 15.89 8.06 -4.32
N PRO A 82 15.85 6.76 -3.97
CA PRO A 82 14.96 6.27 -2.93
C PRO A 82 15.33 6.92 -1.59
N ARG A 83 14.34 7.54 -0.95
CA ARG A 83 14.39 8.03 0.43
C ARG A 83 13.47 7.15 1.28
N PRO A 84 13.88 5.91 1.61
CA PRO A 84 13.01 4.96 2.29
C PRO A 84 12.63 5.49 3.67
N LYS A 85 11.34 5.52 3.96
CA LYS A 85 10.82 6.03 5.25
C LYS A 85 10.94 4.95 6.32
N LYS A 86 11.10 5.38 7.58
CA LYS A 86 10.98 4.48 8.72
C LYS A 86 9.51 4.26 9.06
N LEU A 87 9.15 3.00 9.21
CA LEU A 87 7.78 2.56 9.45
C LEU A 87 7.79 1.66 10.69
N LEU A 88 7.02 2.02 11.71
CA LEU A 88 6.83 1.22 12.91
C LEU A 88 5.55 0.39 12.75
N VAL A 89 5.69 -0.93 12.86
CA VAL A 89 4.57 -1.87 12.92
C VAL A 89 4.44 -2.38 14.35
N GLU A 90 3.31 -2.13 14.98
CA GLU A 90 2.99 -2.56 16.36
C GLU A 90 1.80 -3.53 16.34
N VAL A 91 1.86 -4.58 17.15
CA VAL A 91 0.68 -5.43 17.39
C VAL A 91 -0.23 -4.76 18.41
N VAL A 92 -1.43 -4.37 17.97
CA VAL A 92 -2.43 -3.70 18.81
C VAL A 92 -3.56 -4.63 19.27
N GLN A 93 -3.69 -5.80 18.65
CA GLN A 93 -4.64 -6.83 19.06
C GLN A 93 -4.08 -8.23 18.84
N ASP A 94 -4.29 -9.12 19.82
CA ASP A 94 -3.96 -10.55 19.77
C ASP A 94 -5.14 -11.38 20.30
N LYS A 95 -5.67 -12.29 19.47
CA LYS A 95 -6.73 -13.25 19.83
C LYS A 95 -6.17 -14.63 20.24
N GLY A 96 -4.85 -14.77 20.29
CA GLY A 96 -4.13 -16.01 20.57
C GLY A 96 -3.97 -16.92 19.35
N GLY A 97 -3.03 -17.86 19.45
CA GLY A 97 -2.83 -18.91 18.45
C GLY A 97 -2.13 -18.45 17.16
N CYS A 98 -1.35 -17.36 17.21
CA CYS A 98 -0.43 -16.99 16.13
C CYS A 98 0.76 -17.96 16.09
N THR A 99 0.96 -18.65 14.98
CA THR A 99 2.10 -19.60 14.80
C THR A 99 3.46 -18.91 14.85
N TYR A 100 3.53 -17.64 14.45
CA TYR A 100 4.75 -16.82 14.53
C TYR A 100 4.97 -16.17 15.91
N GLY A 101 4.07 -16.42 16.87
CA GLY A 101 4.25 -16.02 18.26
C GLY A 101 4.05 -14.53 18.56
N TYR A 102 3.51 -13.75 17.62
CA TYR A 102 3.23 -12.32 17.82
C TYR A 102 2.23 -12.07 18.95
N LYS A 103 2.46 -11.01 19.73
CA LYS A 103 1.69 -10.61 20.91
C LYS A 103 1.50 -9.09 20.94
N VAL A 104 0.45 -8.62 21.62
CA VAL A 104 0.22 -7.18 21.83
C VAL A 104 1.46 -6.51 22.44
N GLY A 105 1.85 -5.37 21.87
CA GLY A 105 3.05 -4.62 22.26
C GLY A 105 4.31 -5.01 21.50
N ASP A 106 4.30 -6.10 20.72
CA ASP A 106 5.42 -6.40 19.81
C ASP A 106 5.56 -5.29 18.77
N GLN A 107 6.80 -4.86 18.54
CA GLN A 107 7.13 -3.78 17.63
C GLN A 107 8.19 -4.21 16.61
N PHE A 108 7.98 -3.83 15.36
CA PHE A 108 8.84 -4.15 14.24
C PHE A 108 9.13 -2.89 13.43
N ALA A 109 10.39 -2.47 13.40
CA ALA A 109 10.84 -1.38 12.54
C ALA A 109 11.11 -1.89 11.12
N PHE A 110 10.51 -1.22 10.15
CA PHE A 110 10.72 -1.40 8.71
C PHE A 110 11.36 -0.15 8.12
N GLU A 111 12.19 -0.34 7.09
CA GLU A 111 12.81 0.73 6.33
C GLU A 111 12.38 0.61 4.86
N GLY A 112 11.52 1.52 4.43
CA GLY A 112 10.85 1.49 3.14
C GLY A 112 10.04 0.20 2.93
N LEU A 113 10.29 -0.48 1.81
CA LEU A 113 9.57 -1.69 1.39
C LEU A 113 10.36 -2.99 1.63
N LYS A 114 11.39 -2.94 2.48
CA LYS A 114 12.21 -4.11 2.79
C LYS A 114 11.42 -5.07 3.67
N CYS A 115 11.31 -6.33 3.25
CA CYS A 115 10.78 -7.37 4.14
C CYS A 115 11.82 -7.69 5.22
N LYS A 116 11.39 -7.74 6.48
CA LYS A 116 12.26 -8.02 7.62
C LYS A 116 12.54 -9.53 7.72
N GLU A 117 13.79 -9.89 7.96
CA GLU A 117 14.18 -11.28 8.19
C GLU A 117 13.38 -11.91 9.33
N GLY A 118 12.89 -13.13 9.10
CA GLY A 118 12.08 -13.88 10.07
C GLY A 118 10.65 -13.37 10.27
N PHE A 119 10.25 -12.28 9.61
CA PHE A 119 8.88 -11.79 9.68
C PHE A 119 7.93 -12.69 8.88
N CYS A 120 6.69 -12.83 9.36
CA CYS A 120 5.67 -13.67 8.73
C CYS A 120 5.33 -13.12 7.34
N GLY A 121 5.64 -13.87 6.30
CA GLY A 121 5.36 -13.45 4.92
C GLY A 121 3.88 -13.21 4.63
N ALA A 122 2.99 -13.98 5.28
CA ALA A 122 1.55 -13.76 5.18
C ALA A 122 1.14 -12.44 5.83
N ALA A 123 1.65 -12.10 7.01
CA ALA A 123 1.37 -10.80 7.63
C ALA A 123 1.97 -9.64 6.80
N TYR A 124 3.19 -9.82 6.28
CA TYR A 124 3.85 -8.81 5.44
C TYR A 124 3.05 -8.52 4.18
N HIS A 125 2.50 -9.55 3.54
CA HIS A 125 1.65 -9.40 2.36
C HIS A 125 0.44 -8.49 2.63
N LEU A 126 -0.21 -8.63 3.78
CA LEU A 126 -1.36 -7.80 4.17
C LEU A 126 -0.95 -6.40 4.66
N LEU A 127 0.27 -6.25 5.20
CA LEU A 127 0.87 -4.96 5.56
C LEU A 127 1.32 -4.14 4.34
N PHE A 128 1.67 -4.81 3.25
CA PHE A 128 2.35 -4.18 2.12
C PHE A 128 1.62 -2.97 1.52
N PRO A 129 0.28 -2.95 1.32
CA PRO A 129 -0.41 -1.75 0.82
C PRO A 129 -0.25 -0.54 1.74
N ALA A 130 -0.33 -0.74 3.06
CA ALA A 130 -0.14 0.34 4.04
C ALA A 130 1.32 0.80 4.10
N LEU A 131 2.28 -0.14 4.08
CA LEU A 131 3.72 0.17 4.04
C LEU A 131 4.08 0.94 2.75
N PHE A 132 3.54 0.52 1.61
CA PHE A 132 3.73 1.18 0.32
C PHE A 132 3.20 2.60 0.35
N GLY A 133 1.94 2.79 0.78
CA GLY A 133 1.32 4.11 0.85
C GLY A 133 2.08 5.05 1.78
N LEU A 134 2.34 4.61 3.00
CA LEU A 134 3.07 5.43 3.97
C LEU A 134 4.51 5.68 3.51
N ASN A 135 5.21 4.76 2.86
CA ASN A 135 6.54 5.05 2.33
C ASN A 135 6.53 6.19 1.29
N PHE A 136 5.44 6.35 0.54
CA PHE A 136 5.30 7.35 -0.53
C PHE A 136 4.40 8.54 -0.16
N GLY A 137 4.25 8.83 1.13
CA GLY A 137 3.61 10.06 1.56
C GLY A 137 2.09 9.98 1.73
N ALA A 138 1.47 8.79 1.66
CA ALA A 138 0.04 8.65 1.90
C ALA A 138 -0.36 9.22 3.27
N LYS A 139 -1.61 9.68 3.36
CA LYS A 139 -2.24 10.21 4.57
C LYS A 139 -3.63 9.60 4.75
N PHE A 140 -3.86 8.92 5.86
CA PHE A 140 -5.13 8.32 6.21
C PHE A 140 -5.99 9.30 7.02
N PHE A 141 -6.62 10.27 6.34
CA PHE A 141 -7.34 11.38 7.00
C PHE A 141 -8.52 10.97 7.88
N PHE A 142 -8.96 9.71 7.80
CA PHE A 142 -10.00 9.12 8.65
C PHE A 142 -9.45 8.53 9.97
N MET A 143 -8.12 8.50 10.15
CA MET A 143 -7.46 8.10 11.39
C MET A 143 -7.12 9.31 12.26
N GLN A 144 -6.99 9.10 13.58
CA GLN A 144 -6.59 10.16 14.51
C GLN A 144 -5.19 10.72 14.19
N ASN A 145 -4.26 9.85 13.80
CA ASN A 145 -2.98 10.23 13.23
C ASN A 145 -2.98 9.85 11.73
N PRO A 146 -2.99 10.84 10.80
CA PRO A 146 -2.97 10.60 9.36
C PRO A 146 -1.74 9.83 8.84
N ASP A 147 -0.65 9.80 9.61
CA ASP A 147 0.57 9.03 9.32
C ASP A 147 0.48 7.58 9.83
N SER A 148 -0.70 7.11 10.21
CA SER A 148 -0.90 5.75 10.73
C SER A 148 -2.22 5.11 10.33
N ILE A 149 -2.24 3.77 10.36
CA ILE A 149 -3.44 2.94 10.21
C ILE A 149 -3.36 1.76 11.18
N ASP A 150 -4.41 1.50 11.95
CA ASP A 150 -4.47 0.51 13.04
C ASP A 150 -5.44 -0.66 12.79
N THR A 151 -5.84 -0.85 11.53
CA THR A 151 -6.80 -1.87 11.12
C THR A 151 -6.19 -3.01 10.30
N VAL A 152 -4.87 -2.99 10.07
CA VAL A 152 -4.21 -3.97 9.20
C VAL A 152 -4.23 -5.33 9.87
N THR A 153 -4.95 -6.28 9.26
CA THR A 153 -5.31 -7.53 9.92
C THR A 153 -4.62 -8.73 9.25
N CYS A 154 -4.04 -9.60 10.07
CA CYS A 154 -3.45 -10.87 9.62
C CYS A 154 -4.51 -11.75 8.91
N PRO A 155 -4.16 -12.43 7.81
CA PRO A 155 -5.12 -13.23 7.05
C PRO A 155 -5.60 -14.49 7.78
N ASP A 156 -4.84 -14.98 8.75
CA ASP A 156 -5.23 -16.15 9.56
C ASP A 156 -6.28 -15.75 10.61
N LYS A 157 -7.54 -15.76 10.18
CA LYS A 157 -8.74 -15.52 11.01
C LYS A 157 -8.71 -14.19 11.79
N GLY A 158 -7.91 -13.22 11.33
CA GLY A 158 -7.71 -11.95 12.01
C GLY A 158 -7.27 -12.10 13.47
N LYS A 159 -6.37 -13.05 13.73
CA LYS A 159 -5.80 -13.30 15.06
C LYS A 159 -4.96 -12.13 15.57
N ILE A 160 -4.24 -11.47 14.65
CA ILE A 160 -3.36 -10.35 14.94
C ILE A 160 -3.85 -9.13 14.15
N VAL A 161 -3.93 -7.98 14.81
CA VAL A 161 -4.15 -6.67 14.19
C VAL A 161 -2.92 -5.80 14.45
N PHE A 162 -2.46 -5.14 13.40
CA PHE A 162 -1.28 -4.30 13.39
C PHE A 162 -1.65 -2.83 13.22
N LYS A 163 -0.94 -1.98 13.94
CA LYS A 163 -0.82 -0.56 13.65
C LYS A 163 0.46 -0.30 12.90
N VAL A 164 0.36 0.38 11.76
CA VAL A 164 1.48 0.86 10.97
C VAL A 164 1.55 2.36 11.10
N THR A 165 2.72 2.90 11.45
CA THR A 165 2.95 4.34 11.61
C THR A 165 4.21 4.75 10.84
N ARG A 166 4.14 5.82 10.04
CA ARG A 166 5.33 6.49 9.50
C ARG A 166 5.94 7.36 10.60
N GLU A 167 7.21 7.11 10.91
CA GLU A 167 7.94 7.99 11.83
C GLU A 167 8.17 9.36 11.18
N GLU A 168 8.07 10.43 11.96
CA GLU A 168 8.41 11.78 11.52
C GLU A 168 9.91 11.84 11.20
N GLU A 169 10.27 12.51 10.10
CA GLU A 169 11.67 12.71 9.68
C GLU A 169 12.37 13.84 10.44
#